data_AF-W9VTB2-F1
#
_entry.id   AF-W9VTB2-F1
#
_cell.length_a   1.000
_cell.length_b   1.000
_cell.length_c   1.000
_cell.angle_alpha   90.00
_cell.angle_beta   90.00
_cell.angle_gamma   90.00
#
_symmetry.space_group_name_H-M   'P 1'
#
loop_
_entity.id
_entity.type
_entity.pdbx_description
1 polymer ?
#
loop_
_entity_poly.entity_id
_entity_poly.type
_entity_poly.pdbx_seq_one_letter_code
_entity_poly.pdbx_strand_id
1 'polypeptide(L)'
;MKKSFVSGETVLVRNQGTSGWADGVAWFLGIGNALFAYVGTDAPIHIAEEMHQPGRLLPECLNTTLAIGVVTTVPLLTVMMFTMLDMEAVTSSVLPSIQLFYQVTGSKGVATFMLVWITIIYTMCITPQWVTCGRMTWAFSRDNGLPFSNYFSKIDPRT
;
A
#
# COMPACT_ATOMS: atom_id res chain seq x y z
N MET A 1 21.03 19.82 16.84
CA MET A 1 21.10 19.10 15.54
C MET A 1 20.22 19.87 14.56
N LYS A 2 20.80 20.67 13.65
CA LYS A 2 20.02 21.48 12.68
C LYS A 2 19.39 20.50 11.68
N LYS A 3 18.07 20.34 11.70
CA LYS A 3 17.35 19.62 10.63
C LYS A 3 17.45 20.47 9.37
N SER A 4 18.34 20.06 8.46
CA SER A 4 18.38 20.63 7.12
C SER A 4 17.15 20.08 6.39
N PHE A 5 16.26 20.96 5.94
CA PHE A 5 15.17 20.59 5.05
C PHE A 5 15.63 20.79 3.61
N VAL A 6 15.20 19.91 2.71
CA VAL A 6 15.47 20.07 1.28
C VAL A 6 14.65 21.26 0.76
N SER A 7 15.26 22.10 -0.08
CA SER A 7 14.56 23.23 -0.71
C SER A 7 13.44 22.72 -1.61
N GLY A 8 12.29 23.39 -1.61
CA GLY A 8 11.12 23.00 -2.42
C GLY A 8 11.42 22.95 -3.93
N GLU A 9 12.37 23.75 -4.41
CA GLU A 9 12.84 23.66 -5.79
C GLU A 9 13.51 22.31 -6.07
N THR A 10 14.37 21.80 -5.20
CA THR A 10 15.04 20.50 -5.42
C THR A 10 14.05 19.33 -5.44
N VAL A 11 12.95 19.43 -4.67
CA VAL A 11 11.87 18.42 -4.66
C VAL A 11 11.01 18.49 -5.93
N LEU A 12 10.82 19.69 -6.49
CA LEU A 12 9.96 19.93 -7.66
C LEU A 12 10.72 19.96 -9.00
N VAL A 13 12.05 20.05 -8.98
CA VAL A 13 12.90 20.18 -10.18
C VAL A 13 13.10 18.81 -10.85
N ARG A 14 12.98 18.86 -12.18
CA ARG A 14 12.57 17.80 -13.10
C ARG A 14 13.64 16.75 -13.50
N ASN A 15 14.71 16.52 -12.73
CA ASN A 15 15.88 15.76 -13.23
C ASN A 15 16.54 14.79 -12.22
N GLN A 16 15.76 14.10 -11.37
CA GLN A 16 16.30 13.07 -10.46
C GLN A 16 15.93 11.63 -10.86
N GLY A 17 15.21 11.42 -11.97
CA GLY A 17 14.79 10.10 -12.40
C GLY A 17 15.91 9.31 -13.09
N THR A 18 16.30 8.16 -12.52
CA THR A 18 17.22 7.19 -13.14
C THR A 18 16.49 6.08 -13.91
N SER A 19 15.19 6.25 -14.18
CA SER A 19 14.32 5.21 -14.72
C SER A 19 14.64 4.79 -16.16
N GLY A 20 15.41 5.59 -16.91
CA GLY A 20 15.73 5.35 -18.32
C GLY A 20 14.57 5.65 -19.29
N TRP A 21 13.41 6.07 -18.78
CA TRP A 21 12.24 6.45 -19.56
C TRP A 21 12.09 7.97 -19.63
N ALA A 22 11.41 8.47 -20.67
CA ALA A 22 11.07 9.88 -20.78
C ALA A 22 10.22 10.35 -19.57
N ASP A 23 10.39 11.61 -19.15
CA ASP A 23 9.78 12.19 -17.94
C ASP A 23 8.28 11.87 -17.79
N GLY A 24 7.51 11.95 -18.88
CA GLY A 24 6.07 11.66 -18.85
C GLY A 24 5.76 10.22 -18.49
N VAL A 25 6.51 9.26 -19.06
CA VAL A 25 6.34 7.83 -18.75
C VAL A 25 6.82 7.54 -17.33
N ALA A 26 7.94 8.11 -16.91
CA ALA A 26 8.43 8.00 -15.54
C ALA A 26 7.42 8.52 -14.51
N TRP A 27 6.72 9.62 -14.83
CA TRP A 27 5.66 10.18 -14.00
C TRP A 27 4.45 9.23 -13.89
N PHE A 28 3.98 8.65 -15.01
CA PHE A 28 2.91 7.64 -14.97
C PHE A 28 3.31 6.37 -14.22
N LEU A 29 4.57 5.93 -14.34
CA LEU A 29 5.10 4.80 -13.56
C LEU A 29 5.07 5.11 -12.05
N GLY A 30 5.42 6.34 -11.66
CA GLY A 30 5.32 6.80 -10.28
C GLY A 30 3.88 6.78 -9.75
N ILE A 31 2.91 7.24 -10.54
CA ILE A 31 1.48 7.15 -10.19
C ILE A 31 1.03 5.70 -10.08
N GLY A 32 1.43 4.85 -11.02
CA GLY A 32 1.11 3.42 -11.01
C GLY A 32 1.59 2.74 -9.73
N ASN A 33 2.80 3.05 -9.28
CA ASN A 33 3.31 2.56 -8.01
C ASN A 33 2.54 3.11 -6.80
N ALA A 34 2.10 4.38 -6.85
CA ALA A 34 1.31 4.98 -5.78
C ALA A 34 -0.10 4.36 -5.65
N LEU A 35 -0.69 3.89 -6.77
CA LEU A 35 -1.98 3.19 -6.76
C LEU A 35 -1.96 1.91 -5.93
N PHE A 36 -0.81 1.24 -5.81
CA PHE A 36 -0.67 0.03 -4.99
C PHE A 36 -1.08 0.28 -3.53
N ALA A 37 -0.87 1.49 -3.00
CA ALA A 37 -1.26 1.83 -1.63
C ALA A 37 -2.79 1.81 -1.41
N TYR A 38 -3.59 1.90 -2.47
CA TYR A 38 -5.05 1.93 -2.41
C TYR A 38 -5.71 0.68 -3.00
N VAL A 39 -4.93 -0.35 -3.34
CA VAL A 39 -5.45 -1.55 -4.01
C VAL A 39 -6.52 -2.28 -3.18
N GLY A 40 -6.44 -2.24 -1.85
CA GLY A 40 -7.38 -2.92 -0.96
C GLY A 40 -8.66 -2.15 -0.65
N THR A 41 -8.91 -1.02 -1.31
CA THR A 41 -10.09 -0.19 -1.05
C THR A 41 -11.39 -0.85 -1.50
N ASP A 42 -11.34 -1.79 -2.45
CA ASP A 42 -12.49 -2.55 -2.95
C ASP A 42 -12.86 -3.75 -2.06
N ALA A 43 -12.06 -4.06 -1.04
CA ALA A 43 -12.28 -5.18 -0.13
C ALA A 43 -13.72 -5.29 0.43
N PRO A 44 -14.41 -4.19 0.81
CA PRO A 44 -15.80 -4.24 1.29
C PRO A 44 -16.80 -4.78 0.25
N ILE A 45 -16.49 -4.66 -1.05
CA ILE A 45 -17.37 -5.11 -2.13
C ILE A 45 -17.46 -6.65 -2.13
N HIS A 46 -16.36 -7.33 -1.84
CA HIS A 46 -16.31 -8.81 -1.84
C HIS A 46 -17.11 -9.45 -0.70
N ILE A 47 -17.46 -8.68 0.33
CA ILE A 47 -18.27 -9.12 1.47
C ILE A 47 -19.60 -8.36 1.55
N ALA A 48 -19.99 -7.66 0.48
CA ALA A 48 -21.20 -6.85 0.46
C ALA A 48 -22.47 -7.67 0.78
N GLU A 49 -22.50 -8.96 0.43
CA GLU A 49 -23.61 -9.88 0.75
C GLU A 49 -23.77 -10.15 2.26
N GLU A 50 -22.69 -9.98 3.04
CA GLU A 50 -22.69 -10.17 4.50
C GLU A 50 -22.83 -8.86 5.28
N MET A 51 -22.80 -7.72 4.58
CA MET A 51 -22.95 -6.41 5.20
C MET A 51 -24.41 -6.15 5.59
N HIS A 52 -24.61 -5.56 6.77
CA HIS A 52 -25.91 -5.03 7.15
C HIS A 52 -26.23 -3.81 6.26
N GLN A 53 -27.37 -3.77 5.58
CA GLN A 53 -27.77 -2.64 4.72
C GLN A 53 -26.69 -2.21 3.69
N PRO A 54 -26.29 -3.10 2.76
CA PRO A 54 -25.17 -2.84 1.85
C PRO A 54 -25.40 -1.61 0.97
N GLY A 55 -26.65 -1.29 0.61
CA GLY A 55 -26.97 -0.11 -0.21
C GLY A 55 -26.58 1.23 0.42
N ARG A 56 -26.38 1.31 1.74
CA ARG A 56 -25.93 2.52 2.44
C ARG A 56 -24.53 2.37 3.04
N LEU A 57 -24.25 1.25 3.71
CA LEU A 57 -22.98 1.09 4.41
C LEU A 57 -21.80 0.88 3.46
N LEU A 58 -22.00 0.20 2.32
CA LEU A 58 -20.93 -0.02 1.35
C LEU A 58 -20.31 1.28 0.82
N PRO A 59 -21.08 2.25 0.26
CA PRO A 59 -20.51 3.50 -0.22
C PRO A 59 -19.92 4.35 0.92
N GLU A 60 -20.47 4.28 2.14
CA GLU A 60 -19.94 4.97 3.31
C GLU A 60 -18.57 4.41 3.73
N CYS A 61 -18.42 3.09 3.76
CA CYS A 61 -17.14 2.41 4.04
C CYS A 61 -16.06 2.76 3.01
N LEU A 62 -16.41 2.76 1.72
CA LEU A 62 -15.48 3.12 0.63
C LEU A 62 -14.98 4.56 0.77
N ASN A 63 -15.90 5.51 0.94
CA ASN A 63 -15.55 6.93 1.10
C ASN A 63 -14.73 7.19 2.36
N THR A 64 -15.07 6.54 3.48
CA THR A 64 -14.35 6.69 4.74
C THR A 64 -12.93 6.14 4.64
N THR A 65 -12.76 4.97 4.02
CA THR A 65 -11.44 4.37 3.78
C THR A 65 -10.56 5.28 2.92
N LEU A 66 -11.12 5.83 1.85
CA LEU A 66 -10.41 6.77 0.98
C LEU A 66 -10.03 8.05 1.73
N ALA A 67 -10.94 8.63 2.52
CA ALA A 67 -10.68 9.83 3.29
C ALA A 67 -9.55 9.62 4.31
N ILE A 68 -9.59 8.52 5.06
CA ILE A 68 -8.53 8.15 6.02
C ILE A 68 -7.19 7.96 5.28
N GLY A 69 -7.20 7.28 4.14
CA GLY A 69 -6.01 7.07 3.32
C GLY A 69 -5.37 8.39 2.87
N VAL A 70 -6.17 9.33 2.34
CA VAL A 70 -5.67 10.63 1.89
C VAL A 70 -5.12 11.46 3.05
N VAL A 71 -5.86 11.54 4.16
CA VAL A 71 -5.47 12.32 5.34
C VAL A 71 -4.19 11.79 5.99
N THR A 72 -3.94 10.49 5.93
CA THR A 72 -2.72 9.89 6.49
C THR A 72 -1.54 9.93 5.51
N THR A 73 -1.78 9.66 4.23
CA THR A 73 -0.73 9.55 3.21
C THR A 73 -0.15 10.90 2.81
N VAL A 74 -0.99 11.92 2.62
CA VAL A 74 -0.53 13.24 2.13
C VAL A 74 0.47 13.90 3.09
N PRO A 75 0.20 14.00 4.41
CA PRO A 75 1.17 14.57 5.35
C PRO A 75 2.44 13.74 5.45
N LEU A 76 2.32 12.41 5.47
CA LEU A 76 3.45 11.50 5.59
C LEU A 76 4.39 11.60 4.38
N LEU A 77 3.85 11.59 3.15
CA LEU A 77 4.63 11.80 1.93
C LEU A 77 5.28 13.18 1.91
N THR A 78 4.54 14.22 2.30
CA THR A 78 5.08 15.59 2.37
C THR A 78 6.30 15.64 3.29
N VAL A 79 6.19 15.09 4.50
CA VAL A 79 7.32 15.03 5.44
C VAL A 79 8.49 14.25 4.86
N MET A 80 8.25 13.09 4.24
CA MET A 80 9.32 12.28 3.64
C MET A 80 10.03 13.00 2.50
N MET A 81 9.29 13.67 1.61
CA MET A 81 9.88 14.39 0.47
C MET A 81 10.79 15.54 0.92
N PHE A 82 10.43 16.28 1.96
CA PHE A 82 11.25 17.39 2.47
C PHE A 82 12.41 16.97 3.38
N THR A 83 12.42 15.71 3.85
CA THR A 83 13.43 15.18 4.77
C THR A 83 14.40 14.18 4.13
N MET A 84 14.12 13.71 2.91
CA MET A 84 15.03 12.85 2.16
C MET A 84 16.21 13.68 1.62
N LEU A 85 17.34 13.64 2.32
CA LEU A 85 18.51 14.46 2.02
C LEU A 85 19.42 13.86 0.93
N ASP A 86 19.46 12.53 0.82
CA ASP A 86 20.37 11.82 -0.08
C ASP A 86 19.65 10.64 -0.73
N MET A 87 19.21 10.84 -1.97
CA MET A 87 18.50 9.86 -2.78
C MET A 87 19.41 8.70 -3.23
N GLU A 88 20.70 8.98 -3.47
CA GLU A 88 21.65 7.97 -3.96
C GLU A 88 21.96 6.94 -2.87
N ALA A 89 22.08 7.39 -1.62
CA ALA A 89 22.19 6.49 -0.46
C ALA A 89 20.94 5.63 -0.25
N VAL A 90 19.76 6.13 -0.60
CA VAL A 90 18.50 5.35 -0.52
C VAL A 90 18.45 4.30 -1.62
N THR A 91 18.80 4.66 -2.86
CA THR A 91 18.76 3.73 -4.01
C THR A 91 19.84 2.66 -3.99
N SER A 92 21.00 2.94 -3.37
CA SER A 92 22.10 1.98 -3.22
C SER A 92 21.95 1.06 -2.00
N SER A 93 21.01 1.36 -1.10
CA SER A 93 20.76 0.55 0.10
C SER A 93 20.04 -0.75 -0.24
N VAL A 94 20.41 -1.83 0.46
CA VAL A 94 19.72 -3.13 0.40
C VAL A 94 18.25 -3.01 0.84
N LEU A 95 17.99 -2.15 1.84
CA LEU A 95 16.64 -1.76 2.24
C LEU A 95 16.51 -0.24 2.09
N PRO A 96 15.92 0.25 0.98
CA PRO A 96 15.67 1.68 0.80
C PRO A 96 14.78 2.27 1.90
N SER A 97 13.80 1.50 2.38
CA SER A 97 12.84 1.91 3.41
C SER A 97 13.49 2.23 4.77
N ILE A 98 14.41 1.39 5.25
CA ILE A 98 15.09 1.64 6.54
C ILE A 98 16.04 2.83 6.44
N GLN A 99 16.70 3.00 5.29
CA GLN A 99 17.60 4.12 5.05
C GLN A 99 16.84 5.43 4.99
N LEU A 100 15.66 5.44 4.36
CA LEU A 100 14.75 6.58 4.37
C LEU A 100 14.35 6.94 5.81
N PHE A 101 13.85 5.98 6.60
CA PHE A 101 13.47 6.25 7.99
C PHE A 101 14.64 6.74 8.83
N TYR A 102 15.85 6.24 8.59
CA TYR A 102 17.04 6.73 9.26
C TYR A 102 17.37 8.18 8.90
N GLN A 103 17.27 8.55 7.62
CA GLN A 103 17.46 9.95 7.18
C GLN A 103 16.43 10.89 7.80
N VAL A 104 15.16 10.46 7.92
CA VAL A 104 14.10 11.27 8.53
C VAL A 104 14.27 11.42 10.05
N THR A 105 14.61 10.33 10.74
CA THR A 105 14.60 10.27 12.22
C THR A 105 15.94 10.63 12.85
N GLY A 106 17.06 10.40 12.14
CA GLY A 106 18.42 10.55 12.66
C GLY A 106 18.79 9.51 13.73
N SER A 107 17.95 8.50 13.99
CA SER A 107 18.16 7.49 15.03
C SER A 107 17.91 6.09 14.51
N LYS A 108 18.91 5.22 14.62
CA LYS A 108 18.80 3.81 14.20
C LYS A 108 17.71 3.06 14.97
N GLY A 109 17.55 3.33 16.27
CA GLY A 109 16.53 2.67 17.10
C GLY A 109 15.11 2.99 16.66
N VAL A 110 14.84 4.28 16.37
CA VAL A 110 13.51 4.72 15.90
C VAL A 110 13.22 4.20 14.50
N ALA A 111 14.21 4.24 13.59
CA ALA A 111 14.07 3.72 12.23
C ALA A 111 13.75 2.21 12.21
N THR A 112 14.45 1.42 13.02
CA THR A 112 14.17 -0.02 13.15
C THR A 112 12.78 -0.27 13.73
N PHE A 113 12.38 0.47 14.77
CA PHE A 113 11.04 0.34 15.33
C PHE A 113 9.94 0.62 14.30
N MET A 114 10.07 1.71 13.53
CA MET A 114 9.13 2.07 12.46
C MET A 114 9.05 0.98 11.38
N LEU A 115 10.19 0.39 10.99
CA LEU A 115 10.22 -0.70 10.02
C LEU A 115 9.51 -1.96 10.53
N VAL A 116 9.78 -2.34 11.78
CA VAL A 116 9.12 -3.50 12.42
C VAL A 116 7.61 -3.25 12.51
N TRP A 117 7.21 -2.04 12.89
CA TRP A 117 5.80 -1.66 13.00
C TRP A 117 5.07 -1.79 11.66
N ILE A 118 5.65 -1.27 10.57
CA ILE A 118 5.07 -1.41 9.22
C ILE A 118 5.03 -2.87 8.78
N THR A 119 6.06 -3.66 9.08
CA THR A 119 6.09 -5.10 8.78
C THR A 119 4.95 -5.86 9.47
N ILE A 120 4.67 -5.52 10.74
CA ILE A 120 3.56 -6.12 11.50
C ILE A 120 2.23 -5.75 10.84
N ILE A 121 2.02 -4.46 10.51
CA ILE A 121 0.79 -4.01 9.82
C ILE A 121 0.61 -4.77 8.51
N TYR A 122 1.67 -4.85 7.69
CA TYR A 122 1.61 -5.55 6.41
C TYR A 122 1.26 -7.03 6.57
N THR A 123 1.85 -7.70 7.57
CA THR A 123 1.56 -9.11 7.85
C THR A 123 0.11 -9.32 8.27
N MET A 124 -0.46 -8.40 9.06
CA MET A 124 -1.87 -8.47 9.48
C MET A 124 -2.84 -8.24 8.32
N CYS A 125 -2.47 -7.41 7.33
CA CYS A 125 -3.27 -7.19 6.13
C CYS A 125 -3.33 -8.42 5.19
N ILE A 126 -2.34 -9.33 5.27
CA ILE A 126 -2.31 -10.53 4.44
C ILE A 126 -3.47 -11.48 4.78
N THR A 127 -3.81 -11.64 6.07
CA THR A 127 -4.87 -12.56 6.51
C THR A 127 -6.24 -12.33 5.85
N PRO A 128 -6.84 -11.13 5.86
CA PRO A 128 -8.14 -10.89 5.21
C PRO A 128 -8.07 -11.04 3.68
N GLN A 129 -6.90 -10.79 3.06
CA GLN A 129 -6.72 -11.02 1.62
C GLN A 129 -6.83 -12.51 1.28
N TRP A 130 -6.18 -13.40 2.04
CA TRP A 130 -6.31 -14.84 1.84
C TRP A 130 -7.75 -15.33 2.00
N VAL A 131 -8.47 -14.82 3.01
CA VAL A 131 -9.88 -15.15 3.22
C VAL A 131 -10.72 -14.74 2.01
N THR A 132 -10.52 -13.53 1.50
CA THR A 132 -11.26 -13.01 0.34
C THR A 132 -10.97 -13.81 -0.93
N CYS A 133 -9.69 -14.10 -1.22
CA CYS A 133 -9.29 -14.93 -2.34
C CYS A 133 -9.90 -16.33 -2.27
N GLY A 134 -9.90 -16.95 -1.07
CA GLY A 134 -10.52 -18.25 -0.84
C GLY A 134 -12.01 -18.24 -1.14
N ARG A 135 -12.74 -17.24 -0.63
CA ARG A 135 -14.18 -17.07 -0.87
C ARG A 135 -14.51 -16.86 -2.34
N MET A 136 -13.75 -16.01 -3.03
CA MET A 136 -13.99 -15.74 -4.46
C MET A 136 -13.68 -16.98 -5.32
N THR A 137 -12.63 -17.73 -4.97
CA THR A 137 -12.30 -18.99 -5.63
C THR A 137 -13.38 -20.05 -5.41
N TRP A 138 -13.90 -20.18 -4.19
CA TRP A 138 -14.98 -21.11 -3.87
C TRP A 138 -16.31 -20.73 -4.54
N ALA A 139 -16.68 -19.44 -4.53
CA ALA A 139 -17.88 -18.97 -5.20
C ALA A 139 -17.83 -19.24 -6.71
N PHE A 140 -16.67 -18.99 -7.34
CA PHE A 140 -16.49 -19.25 -8.77
C PHE A 140 -16.40 -20.75 -9.12
N SER A 141 -15.87 -21.58 -8.22
CA SER A 141 -15.86 -23.04 -8.40
C SER A 141 -17.26 -23.64 -8.28
N ARG A 142 -18.12 -23.14 -7.39
CA ARG A 142 -19.54 -23.53 -7.27
C ARG A 142 -20.29 -23.38 -8.59
N ASP A 143 -19.97 -22.33 -9.35
CA ASP A 143 -20.62 -22.01 -10.62
C ASP A 143 -19.95 -22.72 -11.83
N ASN A 144 -19.07 -23.71 -11.57
CA ASN A 144 -18.29 -24.46 -12.57
C ASN A 144 -17.37 -23.60 -13.45
N GLY A 145 -16.93 -22.44 -12.95
CA GLY A 145 -16.06 -21.51 -13.69
C GLY A 145 -14.57 -21.89 -13.72
N LEU A 146 -14.14 -22.85 -12.90
CA LEU A 146 -12.73 -23.25 -12.77
C LEU A 146 -12.44 -24.65 -13.32
N PRO A 147 -11.23 -24.88 -13.88
CA PRO A 147 -10.72 -26.23 -14.05
C PRO A 147 -10.63 -26.91 -12.66
N PHE A 148 -11.15 -28.13 -12.55
CA PHE A 148 -11.31 -28.86 -11.28
C PHE A 148 -12.26 -28.21 -10.26
N SER A 149 -13.36 -27.60 -10.73
CA SER A 149 -14.41 -27.00 -9.88
C SER A 149 -14.86 -27.89 -8.72
N ASN A 150 -15.02 -29.20 -8.95
CA ASN A 150 -15.42 -30.19 -7.94
C ASN A 150 -14.48 -30.32 -6.74
N TYR A 151 -13.19 -30.00 -6.91
CA TYR A 151 -12.21 -30.01 -5.82
C TYR A 151 -12.31 -28.73 -4.99
N PHE A 152 -12.36 -27.57 -5.65
CA PHE A 152 -12.38 -26.26 -5.01
C PHE A 152 -13.76 -25.85 -4.46
N SER A 153 -14.83 -26.53 -4.81
CA SER A 153 -16.19 -26.26 -4.29
C SER A 153 -16.48 -27.00 -2.98
N LYS A 154 -15.63 -27.95 -2.60
CA LYS A 154 -15.83 -28.79 -1.42
C LYS A 154 -15.42 -28.06 -0.14
N ILE A 155 -16.38 -27.87 0.76
CA ILE A 155 -16.15 -27.33 2.11
C ILE A 155 -15.92 -28.51 3.07
N ASP A 156 -14.96 -28.36 3.99
CA ASP A 156 -14.72 -29.36 5.05
C ASP A 156 -15.86 -29.31 6.08
N PRO A 157 -16.49 -30.44 6.45
CA PRO A 157 -17.64 -30.43 7.36
C PRO A 157 -17.32 -29.99 8.81
N ARG A 158 -16.05 -29.78 9.17
CA ARG A 158 -15.64 -29.28 10.49
C ARG A 158 -15.49 -27.76 10.55
N THR A 159 -15.72 -27.03 9.47
CA THR A 159 -15.65 -25.56 9.39
C THR A 159 -16.80 -25.01 8.59
#